data_AF-A0A7Y0SFX3-F1
#
_entry.id   AF-A0A7Y0SFX3-F1
#
_cell.length_a   1.000
_cell.length_b   1.000
_cell.length_c   1.000
_cell.angle_alpha   90.00
_cell.angle_beta   90.00
_cell.angle_gamma   90.00
#
_symmetry.space_group_name_H-M   'P 1'
#
loop_
_entity.id
_entity.type
_entity.pdbx_description
1 polymer ?
#
loop_
_entity_poly.entity_id
_entity_poly.type
_entity_poly.pdbx_seq_one_letter_code
_entity_poly.pdbx_strand_id
1 'polypeptide(L)'
;AIRRTGMLRVSNTHELFAAVETLTHSVPLRGERLAIITNGGGPAVMSVDTLIERGGQLATLDDASIEQLQAVLPSNWRARNPIDL
;
A
#
# COMPACT_ATOMS: atom_id res chain seq x y z
N ALA A 1 24.21 11.91 9.57
CA ALA A 1 24.46 10.85 10.58
C ALA A 1 23.21 10.00 10.87
N ILE A 2 22.04 10.59 11.16
CA ILE A 2 20.83 9.89 11.65
C ILE A 2 20.16 8.91 10.65
N ARG A 3 20.22 9.15 9.34
CA ARG A 3 19.47 8.36 8.33
C ARG A 3 19.98 6.94 8.09
N ARG A 4 21.18 6.59 8.58
CA ARG A 4 21.84 5.29 8.31
C ARG A 4 21.70 4.28 9.44
N THR A 5 21.04 4.65 10.54
CA THR A 5 20.90 3.79 11.73
C THR A 5 19.48 3.19 11.87
N GLY A 6 18.67 3.22 10.81
CA GLY A 6 17.29 2.70 10.86
C GLY A 6 16.31 3.56 11.66
N MET A 7 16.64 4.83 11.93
CA MET A 7 15.76 5.74 12.65
C MET A 7 14.70 6.36 11.71
N LEU A 8 13.42 6.21 12.08
CA LEU A 8 12.29 6.85 11.41
C LEU A 8 12.10 8.28 11.95
N ARG A 9 12.08 9.27 11.05
CA ARG A 9 11.78 10.67 11.41
C ARG A 9 10.28 10.91 11.29
N VAL A 10 9.68 11.49 12.32
CA VAL A 10 8.26 11.90 12.37
C VAL A 10 8.17 13.40 12.62
N SER A 11 7.10 14.03 12.12
CA SER A 11 6.90 15.48 12.17
C SER A 11 6.10 15.94 13.38
N ASN A 12 5.31 15.04 13.99
CA ASN A 12 4.45 15.35 15.14
C ASN A 12 4.18 14.11 16.00
N THR A 13 3.58 14.33 17.16
CA THR A 13 3.28 13.27 18.14
C THR A 13 2.28 12.23 17.61
N HIS A 14 1.35 12.63 16.74
CA HIS A 14 0.39 11.69 16.14
C HIS A 14 1.10 10.70 15.21
N GLU A 15 2.00 11.18 14.35
CA GLU A 15 2.86 10.33 13.51
C GLU A 15 3.77 9.41 14.34
N LEU A 16 4.25 9.87 15.52
CA LEU A 16 5.03 9.04 16.43
C LEU A 16 4.24 7.80 16.88
N PHE A 17 3.01 8.00 17.36
CA PHE A 17 2.18 6.89 17.82
C PHE A 17 1.76 5.96 16.70
N ALA A 18 1.36 6.51 15.53
CA ALA A 18 1.04 5.71 14.35
C ALA A 18 2.22 4.85 13.88
N ALA A 19 3.43 5.42 13.91
CA ALA A 19 4.66 4.68 13.58
C ALA A 19 4.92 3.55 14.58
N VAL A 20 4.78 3.81 15.89
CA VAL A 20 4.97 2.78 16.93
C VAL A 20 3.97 1.65 16.75
N GLU A 21 2.68 1.96 16.56
CA GLU A 21 1.63 0.96 16.33
C GLU A 21 1.87 0.12 15.07
N THR A 22 2.32 0.75 13.99
CA THR A 22 2.67 0.05 12.75
C THR A 22 3.84 -0.89 12.96
N LEU A 23 4.89 -0.45 13.65
CA LEU A 23 6.11 -1.24 13.86
C LEU A 23 5.86 -2.43 14.81
N THR A 24 5.01 -2.28 15.82
CA THR A 24 4.68 -3.37 16.77
C THR A 24 3.84 -4.48 16.13
N HIS A 25 3.08 -4.17 15.08
CA HIS A 25 2.24 -5.13 14.36
C HIS A 25 2.76 -5.44 12.95
N SER A 26 3.97 -4.99 12.60
CA SER A 26 4.46 -5.10 11.23
C SER A 26 4.75 -6.56 10.86
N VAL A 27 4.03 -7.05 9.85
CA VAL A 27 4.48 -8.20 9.07
C VAL A 27 5.71 -7.73 8.28
N PRO A 28 6.81 -8.51 8.23
CA PRO A 28 7.98 -8.13 7.46
C PRO A 28 7.59 -7.85 6.01
N LEU A 29 7.79 -6.61 5.57
CA LEU A 29 7.53 -6.22 4.19
C LEU A 29 8.51 -6.96 3.29
N ARG A 30 7.99 -7.80 2.39
CA ARG A 30 8.78 -8.51 1.39
C ARG A 30 8.82 -7.68 0.10
N GLY A 31 9.81 -6.81 0.01
CA GLY A 31 10.05 -5.95 -1.16
C GLY A 31 9.37 -4.58 -1.09
N GLU A 32 9.45 -3.83 -2.20
CA GLU A 32 9.07 -2.40 -2.27
C GLU A 32 7.75 -2.16 -3.01
N ARG A 33 7.07 -3.22 -3.46
CA ARG A 33 5.86 -3.15 -4.28
C ARG A 33 4.60 -3.41 -3.44
N LEU A 34 3.61 -2.52 -3.54
CA LEU A 34 2.39 -2.58 -2.75
C LEU A 34 1.14 -2.73 -3.63
N ALA A 35 0.25 -3.63 -3.21
CA ALA A 35 -1.11 -3.75 -3.74
C ALA A 35 -2.06 -2.90 -2.90
N ILE A 36 -2.90 -2.09 -3.54
CA ILE A 36 -3.91 -1.27 -2.88
C ILE A 36 -5.28 -1.92 -3.11
N ILE A 37 -5.99 -2.19 -2.02
CA ILE A 37 -7.38 -2.67 -2.04
C ILE A 37 -8.24 -1.57 -1.43
N THR A 38 -9.34 -1.21 -2.08
CA THR A 38 -10.17 -0.08 -1.71
C THR A 38 -11.64 -0.35 -2.02
N ASN A 39 -12.53 0.43 -1.41
CA ASN A 39 -13.98 0.36 -1.58
C ASN A 39 -14.53 1.64 -2.25
N GLY A 40 -13.68 2.33 -3.00
CA GLY A 40 -14.04 3.57 -3.69
C GLY A 40 -12.87 4.25 -4.37
N GLY A 41 -13.15 4.85 -5.53
CA GLY A 41 -12.12 5.49 -6.37
C GLY A 41 -11.39 6.67 -5.72
N GLY A 42 -12.05 7.45 -4.85
CA GLY A 42 -11.41 8.59 -4.17
C GLY A 42 -10.23 8.16 -3.27
N PRO A 43 -10.47 7.31 -2.26
CA PRO A 43 -9.40 6.73 -1.46
C PRO A 43 -8.34 5.99 -2.28
N ALA A 44 -8.73 5.34 -3.39
CA ALA A 44 -7.79 4.69 -4.30
C ALA A 44 -6.76 5.68 -4.87
N VAL A 45 -7.23 6.81 -5.39
CA VAL A 45 -6.38 7.87 -5.97
C VAL A 45 -5.47 8.47 -4.90
N MET A 46 -6.02 8.84 -3.74
CA MET A 46 -5.23 9.41 -2.63
C MET A 46 -4.12 8.45 -2.15
N SER A 47 -4.42 7.14 -2.12
CA SER A 47 -3.46 6.12 -1.73
C SER A 47 -2.34 5.96 -2.75
N VAL A 48 -2.67 5.98 -4.05
CA VAL A 48 -1.68 5.95 -5.14
C VAL A 48 -0.79 7.20 -5.10
N ASP A 49 -1.38 8.37 -4.92
CA ASP A 49 -0.62 9.63 -4.84
C ASP A 49 0.35 9.60 -3.66
N THR A 50 -0.14 9.23 -2.47
CA THR A 50 0.69 9.11 -1.25
C THR A 50 1.81 8.08 -1.43
N LEU A 51 1.53 6.95 -2.11
CA LEU A 51 2.53 5.93 -2.38
C LEU A 51 3.67 6.48 -3.26
N ILE A 52 3.32 7.17 -4.35
CA ILE A 52 4.27 7.76 -5.28
C ILE A 52 5.09 8.88 -4.60
N GLU A 53 4.43 9.76 -3.84
CA GLU A 53 5.09 10.84 -3.09
C GLU A 53 6.13 10.32 -2.10
N ARG A 54 5.90 9.14 -1.52
CA ARG A 54 6.84 8.48 -0.59
C ARG A 54 7.88 7.59 -1.28
N GLY A 55 7.89 7.57 -2.62
CA GLY A 55 8.85 6.79 -3.43
C GLY A 55 8.55 5.29 -3.50
N GLY A 56 7.34 4.87 -3.14
CA GLY A 56 6.91 3.47 -3.26
C GLY A 56 6.46 3.11 -4.69
N GLN A 57 6.22 1.82 -4.91
CA GLN A 57 5.84 1.29 -6.22
C GLN A 57 4.57 0.45 -6.13
N LEU A 58 3.69 0.56 -7.13
CA LEU A 58 2.55 -0.33 -7.23
C LEU A 58 3.02 -1.74 -7.62
N ALA A 59 2.44 -2.75 -6.98
CA ALA A 59 2.60 -4.14 -7.40
C ALA A 59 1.90 -4.41 -8.72
N THR A 60 2.61 -5.09 -9.61
CA THR A 60 2.01 -5.82 -10.73
C THR A 60 1.45 -7.12 -10.18
N LEU A 61 0.17 -7.37 -10.44
CA LEU A 61 -0.49 -8.61 -10.06
C LEU A 61 -0.06 -9.71 -11.05
N ASP A 62 0.16 -10.92 -10.55
CA ASP A 62 0.41 -12.07 -11.41
C ASP A 62 -0.92 -12.63 -11.96
N ASP A 63 -0.81 -13.44 -13.02
CA ASP A 63 -1.98 -14.01 -13.71
C ASP A 63 -2.86 -14.84 -12.77
N ALA A 64 -2.24 -15.58 -11.84
CA ALA A 64 -2.95 -16.38 -10.85
C ALA A 64 -3.78 -15.52 -9.89
N SER A 65 -3.24 -14.39 -9.40
CA SER A 65 -3.99 -13.45 -8.57
C SER A 65 -5.11 -12.78 -9.35
N ILE A 66 -4.86 -12.41 -10.62
CA ILE A 66 -5.88 -11.82 -11.49
C ILE A 66 -7.06 -12.79 -11.67
N GLU A 67 -6.79 -14.05 -11.97
CA GLU A 67 -7.83 -15.07 -12.15
C GLU A 67 -8.67 -15.26 -10.88
N GLN A 68 -8.02 -15.37 -9.71
CA GLN A 68 -8.72 -15.50 -8.43
C GLN A 68 -9.58 -14.27 -8.10
N LEU A 69 -9.07 -13.06 -8.38
CA LEU A 69 -9.79 -11.82 -8.13
C LEU A 69 -10.95 -11.62 -9.12
N GLN A 70 -10.80 -11.99 -10.38
CA GLN A 70 -11.87 -11.93 -11.38
C GLN A 70 -13.07 -12.82 -11.00
N ALA A 71 -12.84 -13.91 -10.28
CA ALA A 71 -13.91 -14.79 -9.81
C ALA A 71 -14.79 -14.16 -8.72
N VAL A 72 -14.29 -13.15 -8.00
CA VAL A 72 -14.99 -12.54 -6.84
C VAL A 72 -15.35 -11.07 -7.04
N LEU A 73 -14.66 -10.37 -7.95
CA LEU A 73 -14.89 -8.95 -8.21
C LEU A 73 -15.91 -8.71 -9.34
N PRO A 74 -16.52 -7.51 -9.39
CA PRO A 74 -17.44 -7.18 -10.46
C PRO A 74 -16.75 -7.18 -11.84
N SER A 75 -17.52 -7.49 -12.88
CA SER A 75 -16.99 -7.65 -14.27
C SER A 75 -16.37 -6.38 -14.87
N ASN A 76 -16.60 -5.21 -14.27
CA ASN A 76 -16.00 -3.94 -14.67
C ASN A 76 -14.60 -3.70 -14.08
N TRP A 77 -14.13 -4.59 -13.19
CA TRP A 77 -12.78 -4.50 -12.65
C TRP A 77 -11.73 -4.74 -13.75
N ARG A 78 -10.70 -3.90 -13.75
CA ARG A 78 -9.72 -3.81 -14.85
C ARG A 78 -8.49 -4.71 -14.68
N ALA A 79 -8.58 -5.77 -13.88
CA ALA A 79 -7.49 -6.72 -13.64
C ALA A 79 -6.15 -6.04 -13.28
N ARG A 80 -6.20 -4.92 -12.54
CA ARG A 80 -5.03 -4.10 -12.21
C ARG A 80 -5.13 -3.56 -10.80
N ASN A 81 -3.98 -3.11 -10.29
CA ASN A 81 -3.84 -2.36 -9.05
C ASN A 81 -4.04 -0.86 -9.33
N PRO A 82 -4.84 -0.10 -8.55
CA PRO A 82 -5.63 -0.50 -7.37
C PRO A 82 -6.80 -1.42 -7.65
N ILE A 83 -7.12 -2.27 -6.67
CA ILE A 83 -8.26 -3.20 -6.65
C ILE A 83 -9.43 -2.50 -5.94
N ASP A 84 -10.48 -2.17 -6.69
CA ASP A 84 -11.72 -1.58 -6.18
C ASP A 84 -12.77 -2.67 -5.98
N LEU A 85 -13.27 -2.79 -4.76
CA LEU A 85 -14.26 -3.81 -4.32
C LEU A 85 -15.69 -3.40 -4.68
#